data_AF-A0A1I2G2C5-F1
#
_entry.id   AF-A0A1I2G2C5-F1
#
_cell.length_a   1.000
_cell.length_b   1.000
_cell.length_c   1.000
_cell.angle_alpha   90.00
_cell.angle_beta   90.00
_cell.angle_gamma   90.00
#
_symmetry.space_group_name_H-M   'P 1'
#
loop_
_entity.id
_entity.type
_entity.pdbx_description
1 polymer ?
#
loop_
_entity_poly.entity_id
_entity_poly.type
_entity_poly.pdbx_seq_one_letter_code
_entity_poly.pdbx_strand_id
1 'polypeptide(L)'
;MLVYQRGASIEHMSELPPDLPRLRVIETHLRLQLAEVQQAIATAERKAQREAGRPLPRIQPPAGMEWWRLEPIQGDRMPILHRHGCPGSTEQMSPLNRGAARDSLANPAYPATPCPRCRPDLALRED
;
A
#
# COMPACT_ATOMS: atom_id res chain seq x y z
N MET A 1 -0.77 -34.65 9.41
CA MET A 1 -1.51 -34.70 8.13
C MET A 1 -1.48 -33.27 7.58
N LEU A 2 -0.45 -32.93 6.80
CA LEU A 2 -0.26 -31.58 6.23
C LEU A 2 -0.51 -31.68 4.73
N VAL A 3 -1.61 -31.09 4.28
CA VAL A 3 -2.02 -31.08 2.88
C VAL A 3 -1.13 -30.07 2.16
N TYR A 4 -0.20 -30.59 1.35
CA TYR A 4 0.55 -29.81 0.37
C TYR A 4 -0.45 -29.30 -0.67
N GLN A 5 -0.82 -28.02 -0.61
CA GLN A 5 -1.56 -27.39 -1.71
C GLN A 5 -0.65 -27.39 -2.93
N ARG A 6 -0.98 -28.28 -3.87
CA ARG A 6 -0.50 -28.29 -5.26
C ARG A 6 -0.78 -26.90 -5.85
N GLY A 7 0.24 -26.07 -5.91
CA GLY A 7 0.24 -24.89 -6.77
C GLY A 7 -0.06 -25.33 -8.19
N ALA A 8 -0.98 -24.62 -8.83
CA ALA A 8 -1.48 -24.79 -10.18
C ALA A 8 -0.50 -25.57 -11.09
N SER A 9 -0.83 -26.84 -11.35
CA SER A 9 -0.19 -27.61 -12.40
C SER A 9 -0.32 -26.81 -13.70
N ILE A 10 0.81 -26.66 -14.40
CA ILE A 10 0.90 -26.13 -15.76
C ILE A 10 0.19 -27.15 -16.68
N GLU A 11 -1.13 -27.23 -16.61
CA GLU A 11 -1.93 -28.16 -17.41
C GLU A 11 -2.18 -27.64 -18.84
N HIS A 12 -1.56 -26.51 -19.22
CA HIS A 12 -1.69 -25.88 -20.54
C HIS A 12 -0.56 -26.22 -21.53
N MET A 13 0.30 -27.19 -21.24
CA MET A 13 1.36 -27.62 -22.18
C MET A 13 0.81 -28.41 -23.40
N SER A 14 -0.49 -28.72 -23.46
CA SER A 14 -1.14 -29.47 -24.54
C SER A 14 -1.47 -28.65 -25.80
N GLU A 15 -1.24 -27.33 -25.81
CA GLU A 15 -1.51 -26.46 -26.96
C GLU A 15 -0.27 -26.13 -27.80
N LEU A 16 0.91 -26.59 -27.38
CA LEU A 16 2.14 -26.28 -28.07
C LEU A 16 2.32 -27.18 -29.31
N PRO A 17 2.85 -26.64 -30.42
CA PRO A 17 3.16 -27.42 -31.61
C PRO A 17 4.10 -28.59 -31.25
N PRO A 18 3.88 -29.80 -31.79
CA PRO A 18 4.72 -30.95 -31.49
C PRO A 18 6.12 -30.86 -32.13
N ASP A 19 6.36 -29.87 -32.98
CA ASP A 19 7.61 -29.73 -33.70
C ASP A 19 8.70 -29.04 -32.86
N LEU A 20 9.80 -29.75 -32.64
CA LEU A 20 10.91 -29.30 -31.81
C LEU A 20 11.55 -27.97 -32.28
N PRO A 21 11.72 -27.69 -33.58
CA PRO A 21 12.26 -26.40 -34.03
C PRO A 21 11.41 -25.22 -33.58
N ARG A 22 10.09 -25.29 -33.71
CA ARG A 22 9.18 -24.22 -33.27
C ARG A 22 9.17 -24.07 -31.76
N LEU A 23 9.22 -25.16 -31.00
CA LEU A 23 9.35 -25.11 -29.54
C LEU A 23 10.61 -24.36 -29.10
N ARG A 24 11.74 -24.55 -29.80
CA ARG A 24 13.00 -23.81 -29.52
C ARG A 24 12.89 -22.32 -29.79
N VAL A 25 12.15 -21.93 -30.83
CA VAL A 25 11.87 -20.51 -31.11
C VAL A 25 11.01 -19.91 -30.01
N ILE A 26 9.94 -20.61 -29.60
CA ILE A 26 9.06 -20.17 -28.51
C ILE A 26 9.84 -20.05 -27.19
N GLU A 27 10.66 -21.05 -26.85
CA GLU A 27 11.53 -21.00 -25.66
C GLU A 27 12.41 -19.75 -25.68
N THR A 28 13.07 -19.47 -26.81
CA THR A 28 13.95 -18.31 -26.96
C THR A 28 13.17 -17.01 -26.78
N HIS A 29 12.00 -16.91 -27.43
CA HIS A 29 11.15 -15.74 -27.33
C HIS A 29 10.68 -15.49 -25.90
N LEU A 30 10.19 -16.53 -25.21
CA LEU A 30 9.73 -16.43 -23.82
C LEU A 30 10.86 -16.04 -22.88
N ARG A 31 12.09 -16.50 -23.11
CA ARG A 31 13.27 -16.10 -22.31
C ARG A 31 13.59 -14.62 -22.47
N LEU A 32 13.47 -14.07 -23.69
CA LEU A 32 13.65 -12.64 -23.93
C LEU A 32 12.57 -11.82 -23.22
N GLN A 33 11.29 -12.21 -23.37
CA GLN A 33 10.19 -11.53 -22.70
C GLN A 33 10.32 -11.59 -21.17
N LEU A 34 10.72 -12.74 -20.62
CA LEU A 34 10.95 -12.88 -19.18
C LEU A 34 12.06 -11.94 -18.71
N ALA A 35 13.15 -11.82 -19.47
CA ALA A 35 14.24 -10.91 -19.13
C ALA A 35 13.77 -9.44 -19.11
N GLU A 36 12.95 -9.02 -20.08
CA GLU A 36 12.37 -7.67 -20.13
C GLU A 36 11.48 -7.39 -18.90
N VAL A 37 10.59 -8.33 -18.55
CA VAL A 37 9.71 -8.20 -17.37
C VAL A 37 10.54 -8.12 -16.08
N GLN A 38 11.56 -8.95 -15.93
CA GLN A 38 12.45 -8.92 -14.76
C GLN A 38 13.18 -7.57 -14.64
N GLN A 39 13.64 -7.01 -15.76
CA GLN A 39 14.26 -5.69 -15.77
C GLN A 39 13.27 -4.58 -15.40
N ALA A 40 12.03 -4.66 -15.87
CA ALA A 40 10.96 -3.74 -15.50
C ALA A 40 10.65 -3.80 -14.00
N ILE A 41 10.52 -5.01 -13.43
CA ILE A 41 10.33 -5.23 -11.99
C ILE A 41 11.47 -4.60 -11.21
N ALA A 42 12.73 -4.93 -11.53
CA ALA A 42 13.88 -4.38 -10.82
C ALA A 42 13.94 -2.84 -10.90
N THR A 43 13.47 -2.25 -12.01
CA THR A 43 13.38 -0.79 -12.16
C THR A 43 12.29 -0.20 -11.28
N ALA A 44 11.11 -0.84 -11.25
CA ALA A 44 10.01 -0.44 -10.39
C ALA A 44 10.38 -0.54 -8.91
N GLU A 45 11.03 -1.62 -8.49
CA GLU A 45 11.54 -1.80 -7.11
C GLU A 45 12.56 -0.72 -6.74
N ARG A 46 13.53 -0.43 -7.61
CA ARG A 46 14.50 0.66 -7.37
C ARG A 46 13.81 2.02 -7.25
N LYS A 47 12.78 2.27 -8.07
CA LYS A 47 11.99 3.50 -7.98
C LYS A 47 11.22 3.57 -6.66
N ALA A 48 10.53 2.49 -6.29
CA ALA A 48 9.82 2.38 -5.01
C ALA A 48 10.75 2.58 -3.82
N GLN A 49 11.97 2.01 -3.84
CA GLN A 49 12.96 2.21 -2.78
C GLN A 49 13.44 3.67 -2.68
N ARG A 50 13.63 4.35 -3.82
CA ARG A 50 13.97 5.78 -3.86
C ARG A 50 12.83 6.66 -3.34
N GLU A 51 11.60 6.28 -3.62
CA GLU A 51 10.40 6.98 -3.15
C GLU A 51 10.12 6.72 -1.66
N ALA A 52 10.35 5.49 -1.18
CA ALA A 52 10.24 5.14 0.24
C ALA A 52 11.24 5.92 1.12
N GLY A 53 12.41 6.27 0.58
CA GLY A 53 13.41 7.11 1.24
C GLY A 53 13.22 8.62 1.04
N ARG A 54 12.33 9.04 0.13
CA ARG A 54 12.04 10.47 -0.09
C ARG A 54 10.95 10.86 0.91
N PRO A 55 11.20 11.80 1.84
CA PRO A 55 10.12 12.39 2.62
C PRO A 55 9.10 12.93 1.63
N LEU A 56 7.86 12.45 1.71
CA LEU A 56 6.75 13.11 1.00
C LEU A 56 6.83 14.61 1.34
N PRO A 57 6.65 15.51 0.37
CA PRO A 57 6.60 16.94 0.67
C PRO A 57 5.62 17.11 1.82
N ARG A 58 6.08 17.71 2.94
CA ARG A 58 5.21 18.01 4.08
C ARG A 58 4.08 18.86 3.52
N ILE A 59 2.93 18.26 3.26
CA ILE A 59 1.69 18.98 3.04
C ILE A 59 1.41 19.62 4.40
N GLN A 60 1.91 20.84 4.57
CA GLN A 60 1.47 21.71 5.64
C GLN A 60 0.10 22.20 5.19
N PRO A 61 -0.99 21.76 5.86
CA PRO A 61 -2.30 22.26 5.50
C PRO A 61 -2.35 23.78 5.72
N PRO A 62 -3.26 24.48 5.01
CA PRO A 62 -3.41 25.92 5.12
C PRO A 62 -3.55 26.36 6.58
N ALA A 63 -2.81 27.39 6.97
CA ALA A 63 -2.90 27.95 8.32
C ALA A 63 -4.35 28.33 8.64
N GLY A 64 -4.85 27.90 9.81
CA GLY A 64 -6.20 28.20 10.27
C GLY A 64 -7.29 27.19 9.89
N MET A 65 -7.00 26.19 9.05
CA MET A 65 -7.92 25.07 8.83
C MET A 65 -7.68 23.95 9.84
N GLU A 66 -8.76 23.31 10.30
CA GLU A 66 -8.66 22.08 11.06
C GLU A 66 -8.14 20.93 10.20
N TRP A 67 -7.28 20.12 10.80
CA TRP A 67 -6.74 18.91 10.16
C TRP A 67 -6.41 17.84 11.20
N TRP A 68 -6.15 16.64 10.72
CA TRP A 68 -5.93 15.45 11.54
C TRP A 68 -4.59 14.81 11.24
N ARG A 69 -4.11 13.96 12.15
CA ARG A 69 -2.89 13.18 11.97
C ARG A 69 -3.17 11.71 12.26
N LEU A 70 -2.71 10.83 11.37
CA LEU A 70 -2.86 9.39 11.52
C LEU A 70 -1.51 8.73 11.81
N GLU A 71 -1.47 7.90 12.84
CA GLU A 71 -0.30 7.09 13.13
C GLU A 71 0.03 6.14 11.97
N PRO A 72 1.31 5.84 11.72
CA PRO A 72 1.68 4.84 10.74
C PRO A 72 1.11 3.47 11.14
N ILE A 73 0.73 2.70 10.12
CA ILE A 73 0.32 1.30 10.29
C ILE A 73 1.54 0.52 10.77
N GLN A 74 1.44 -0.13 11.94
CA GLN A 74 2.53 -0.90 12.55
C GLN A 74 2.04 -2.31 12.88
N GLY A 75 2.29 -3.24 11.96
CA GLY A 75 1.82 -4.63 12.08
C GLY A 75 0.30 -4.68 12.27
N ASP A 76 -0.14 -5.47 13.24
CA ASP A 76 -1.57 -5.67 13.53
C ASP A 76 -2.21 -4.57 14.39
N ARG A 77 -1.45 -3.54 14.79
CA ARG A 77 -1.97 -2.49 15.68
C ARG A 77 -2.71 -1.41 14.88
N MET A 78 -4.02 -1.30 15.14
CA MET A 78 -4.86 -0.24 14.57
C MET A 78 -4.25 1.15 14.81
N PRO A 79 -4.22 2.01 13.79
CA PRO A 79 -3.56 3.31 13.86
C PRO A 79 -4.46 4.26 14.64
N ILE A 80 -3.85 5.13 15.45
CA ILE A 80 -4.60 6.13 16.20
C ILE A 80 -4.72 7.40 15.37
N LEU A 81 -5.95 7.88 15.22
CA LEU A 81 -6.24 9.18 14.63
C LEU A 81 -6.21 10.25 15.73
N HIS A 82 -5.57 11.37 15.44
CA HIS A 82 -5.47 12.53 16.32
C HIS A 82 -5.96 13.79 15.61
N ARG A 83 -6.51 14.76 16.35
CA ARG A 83 -6.68 16.14 15.86
C ARG A 83 -5.32 16.83 15.88
N HIS A 84 -5.09 17.74 14.94
CA HIS A 84 -3.90 18.58 14.97
C HIS A 84 -3.76 19.33 16.31
N GLY A 85 -2.55 19.40 16.85
CA GLY A 85 -2.26 20.01 18.16
C GLY A 85 -2.50 19.08 19.35
N CYS A 86 -2.94 17.83 19.14
CA CYS A 86 -2.98 16.84 20.21
C CYS A 86 -1.55 16.57 20.73
N PRO A 87 -1.31 16.56 22.05
CA PRO A 87 0.00 16.23 22.61
C PRO A 87 0.51 14.82 22.25
N GLY A 88 -0.40 13.92 21.86
CA GLY A 88 -0.04 12.57 21.37
C GLY A 88 0.25 12.51 19.87
N SER A 89 0.07 13.62 19.14
CA SER A 89 0.35 13.68 17.71
C SER A 89 1.75 14.20 17.43
N THR A 90 2.46 13.60 16.49
CA THR A 90 3.82 14.01 16.11
C THR A 90 3.88 14.44 14.65
N GLU A 91 4.93 15.17 14.28
CA GLU A 91 5.12 15.59 12.88
C GLU A 91 5.40 14.44 11.91
N GLN A 92 5.80 13.28 12.43
CA GLN A 92 6.09 12.07 11.65
C GLN A 92 4.80 11.33 11.23
N MET A 93 3.66 11.67 11.84
CA MET A 93 2.36 11.12 11.48
C MET A 93 1.80 11.78 10.22
N SER A 94 1.08 11.00 9.43
CA SER A 94 0.51 11.44 8.16
C SER A 94 -0.54 12.54 8.37
N PRO A 95 -0.42 13.71 7.73
CA PRO A 95 -1.46 14.74 7.77
C PRO A 95 -2.66 14.30 6.94
N LEU A 96 -3.86 14.43 7.50
CA LEU A 96 -5.13 14.13 6.84
C LEU A 96 -6.04 15.37 6.84
N ASN A 97 -6.73 15.57 5.72
CA ASN A 97 -7.88 16.48 5.68
C ASN A 97 -9.10 15.81 6.33
N ARG A 98 -10.18 16.57 6.51
CA ARG A 98 -11.43 16.11 7.16
C ARG A 98 -12.01 14.86 6.49
N GLY A 99 -12.06 14.81 5.16
CA GLY A 99 -12.57 13.67 4.40
C GLY A 99 -11.76 12.40 4.64
N ALA A 100 -10.44 12.48 4.44
CA ALA A 100 -9.53 11.35 4.67
C ALA A 100 -9.53 10.89 6.14
N ALA A 101 -9.72 11.81 7.09
CA ALA A 101 -9.90 11.47 8.50
C ALA A 101 -11.20 10.68 8.74
N ARG A 102 -12.33 11.09 8.16
CA ARG A 102 -13.60 10.32 8.18
C ARG A 102 -13.42 8.94 7.55
N ASP A 103 -12.80 8.88 6.38
CA ASP A 103 -12.56 7.62 5.66
C ASP A 103 -11.69 6.66 6.46
N SER A 104 -10.67 7.17 7.16
CA SER A 104 -9.81 6.34 8.01
C SER A 104 -10.56 5.70 9.18
N LEU A 105 -11.57 6.38 9.74
CA LEU A 105 -12.42 5.83 10.80
C LEU A 105 -13.42 4.81 10.24
N ALA A 106 -13.90 5.03 9.01
CA ALA A 106 -14.90 4.20 8.35
C ALA A 106 -14.31 2.99 7.60
N ASN A 107 -12.99 2.86 7.50
CA ASN A 107 -12.34 1.80 6.74
C ASN A 107 -12.71 0.40 7.32
N PRO A 108 -13.37 -0.47 6.54
CA PRO A 108 -13.88 -1.74 7.05
C PRO A 108 -12.79 -2.80 7.26
N ALA A 109 -11.65 -2.69 6.56
CA ALA A 109 -10.55 -3.65 6.66
C ALA A 109 -9.57 -3.26 7.77
N TYR A 110 -9.35 -1.96 7.96
CA TYR A 110 -8.37 -1.46 8.90
C TYR A 110 -8.79 -0.09 9.47
N PRO A 111 -9.77 -0.08 10.40
CA PRO A 111 -10.30 1.16 10.95
C PRO A 111 -9.30 1.82 11.89
N ALA A 112 -9.13 3.13 11.75
CA ALA A 112 -8.38 3.91 12.74
C ALA A 112 -9.14 4.00 14.07
N THR A 113 -8.39 3.95 15.17
CA THR A 113 -8.96 4.20 16.51
C THR A 113 -8.91 5.70 16.81
N PRO A 114 -10.01 6.34 17.21
CA PRO A 114 -9.97 7.75 17.60
C PRO A 114 -9.19 7.91 18.92
N CYS A 115 -8.28 8.88 18.97
CA CYS A 115 -7.56 9.20 20.19
C CYS A 115 -8.55 9.61 21.31
N PRO A 116 -8.52 8.96 22.48
CA PRO A 116 -9.45 9.26 23.57
C PRO A 116 -9.25 10.65 24.19
N ARG A 117 -8.07 11.25 24.03
CA ARG A 117 -7.72 12.56 24.60
C ARG A 117 -8.24 13.73 23.77
N CYS A 118 -7.99 13.72 22.47
CA CYS A 118 -8.39 14.81 21.58
C CYS A 118 -9.74 14.58 20.89
N ARG A 119 -10.31 13.37 21.02
CA ARG A 119 -11.63 12.99 20.52
C ARG A 119 -11.90 13.51 19.09
N PRO A 120 -11.05 13.12 18.12
CA PRO A 120 -11.16 13.62 16.75
C PRO A 120 -12.48 13.21 16.09
N ASP A 121 -13.07 12.10 16.54
CA ASP A 121 -14.37 11.60 16.12
C ASP A 121 -15.50 12.61 16.33
N LEU A 122 -15.45 13.42 17.40
CA LEU A 122 -16.49 14.40 17.70
C LEU A 122 -16.43 15.57 16.71
N ALA A 123 -15.25 16.15 16.53
CA ALA A 123 -15.04 17.25 15.58
C ALA A 123 -15.36 16.86 14.13
N LEU A 124 -15.26 15.58 13.79
CA LEU A 124 -15.60 15.05 12.47
C LEU A 124 -17.10 14.82 12.25
N ARG A 125 -17.92 14.81 13.30
CA ARG A 125 -19.39 14.67 13.20
C ARG A 125 -20.12 16.00 13.04
N GLU A 126 -19.49 17.08 13.47
CA GLU A 126 -20.01 18.44 13.32
C GLU A 126 -19.74 18.89 11.87
N ASP A 127 -20.79 18.97 11.05
CA ASP A 127 -20.80 19.59 9.70
C ASP A 127 -21.32 21.04 9.80
#